data_AF-A0A9E3VWK6-F1
#
_entry.id   AF-A0A9E3VWK6-F1
#
_cell.length_a   1.000
_cell.length_b   1.000
_cell.length_c   1.000
_cell.angle_alpha   90.00
_cell.angle_beta   90.00
_cell.angle_gamma   90.00
#
_symmetry.space_group_name_H-M   'P 1'
#
loop_
_entity.id
_entity.type
_entity.pdbx_description
1 polymer ?
#
loop_
_entity_poly.entity_id
_entity_poly.type
_entity_poly.pdbx_seq_one_letter_code
_entity_poly.pdbx_strand_id
1 'polypeptide(L)'
;MRIRAIALASVAAVVAVVGALQLTSTWHVDNEPTVGVDVRAAPIPVAIEKRSSHASPATNPLAESGSGLDSSGTALSVEFHTAPDLRGFVLKASRPSASADAKAYASQALRACIEVSNSSVDSVIRAFSQSLPNADPNNAIRLRLFAQSTERCRGFEGHPIARDEITRLSNEAATQGSPLALAARLFEMERTKGRDAATAVVEGIWSSEDPNAILQTLSYVQRPGVLAIGGPGDSRTSPVIGGALVLALCDLGLDCGPAGQYLTATCTSLNRCNVASVDELIAGSISARDQETLTNYRAVIREAIRGRNWTALFNRSR
;
A
#
# COMPACT_ATOMS: atom_id res chain seq x y z
N MET A 1 18.54 22.43 -47.30
CA MET A 1 18.61 22.81 -45.87
C MET A 1 17.19 23.07 -45.35
N ARG A 2 16.58 22.12 -44.63
CA ARG A 2 15.40 22.30 -43.74
C ARG A 2 14.90 20.92 -43.29
N ILE A 3 15.44 20.36 -42.20
CA ILE A 3 14.76 19.35 -41.37
C ILE A 3 15.29 19.51 -39.93
N ARG A 4 14.57 20.23 -39.08
CA ARG A 4 14.64 20.13 -37.61
C ARG A 4 13.33 20.65 -37.02
N ALA A 5 12.34 19.79 -36.83
CA ALA A 5 11.14 20.10 -36.02
C ALA A 5 10.28 18.86 -35.69
N ILE A 6 10.84 17.69 -35.34
CA ILE A 6 10.05 16.58 -34.76
C ILE A 6 10.94 15.79 -33.79
N ALA A 7 11.16 16.29 -32.57
CA ALA A 7 11.90 15.54 -31.54
C ALA A 7 11.58 15.94 -30.10
N LEU A 8 10.44 16.60 -29.83
CA LEU A 8 10.08 17.07 -28.48
C LEU A 8 8.78 16.46 -27.93
N ALA A 9 8.08 15.61 -28.69
CA ALA A 9 6.84 14.98 -28.22
C ALA A 9 7.05 13.62 -27.51
N SER A 10 8.22 12.99 -27.64
CA SER A 10 8.42 11.59 -27.19
C SER A 10 8.94 11.45 -25.74
N VAL A 11 9.45 12.52 -25.14
CA VAL A 11 10.08 12.47 -23.80
C VAL A 11 9.03 12.62 -22.68
N ALA A 12 7.89 13.26 -22.95
CA ALA A 12 6.82 13.44 -21.96
C ALA A 12 6.03 12.14 -21.68
N ALA A 13 5.99 11.19 -22.62
CA ALA A 13 5.22 9.95 -22.47
C ALA A 13 5.91 8.89 -21.57
N VAL A 14 7.24 8.92 -21.44
CA VAL A 14 8.00 7.88 -20.71
C VAL A 14 8.08 8.19 -19.20
N VAL A 15 8.04 9.47 -18.82
CA VAL A 15 8.06 9.89 -17.39
C VAL A 15 6.75 9.56 -16.68
N ALA A 16 5.62 9.48 -17.39
CA ALA A 16 4.31 9.15 -16.82
C ALA A 16 4.14 7.65 -16.45
N VAL A 17 4.89 6.74 -17.06
CA VAL A 17 4.66 5.28 -16.92
C VAL A 17 5.47 4.67 -15.78
N VAL A 18 6.68 5.17 -15.48
CA VAL A 18 7.49 4.67 -14.34
C VAL A 18 6.91 5.12 -13.00
N GLY A 19 6.21 6.26 -12.95
CA GLY A 19 5.44 6.68 -11.77
C GLY A 19 4.24 5.77 -11.49
N ALA A 20 3.66 5.12 -12.50
CA ALA A 20 2.44 4.34 -12.36
C ALA A 20 2.61 3.01 -11.60
N LEU A 21 3.84 2.51 -11.39
CA LEU A 21 4.08 1.30 -10.60
C LEU A 21 4.27 1.57 -9.09
N GLN A 22 4.44 2.83 -8.68
CA GLN A 22 4.48 3.23 -7.27
C GLN A 22 3.42 4.29 -6.87
N LEU A 23 2.62 4.79 -7.83
CA LEU A 23 1.56 5.79 -7.61
C LEU A 23 0.14 5.35 -8.02
N THR A 24 -0.22 4.06 -7.95
CA THR A 24 -1.64 3.65 -8.14
C THR A 24 -2.60 4.10 -7.01
N SER A 25 -2.32 5.23 -6.33
CA SER A 25 -3.31 5.97 -5.53
C SER A 25 -3.55 7.42 -5.97
N THR A 26 -2.92 7.92 -7.04
CA THR A 26 -3.33 9.20 -7.63
C THR A 26 -3.98 8.96 -8.99
N TRP A 27 -5.27 8.64 -8.97
CA TRP A 27 -6.12 8.75 -10.14
C TRP A 27 -6.25 10.24 -10.51
N HIS A 28 -6.00 10.53 -11.79
CA HIS A 28 -6.36 11.80 -12.42
C HIS A 28 -7.88 11.97 -12.30
N VAL A 29 -8.32 13.08 -11.68
CA VAL A 29 -9.73 13.49 -11.64
C VAL A 29 -9.93 14.45 -12.81
N ASP A 30 -10.72 14.04 -13.80
CA ASP A 30 -11.22 14.95 -14.82
C ASP A 30 -12.20 15.94 -14.17
N ASN A 31 -11.86 17.23 -14.18
CA ASN A 31 -12.74 18.30 -13.71
C ASN A 31 -13.80 18.60 -14.79
N GLU A 32 -15.06 18.23 -14.54
CA GLU A 32 -16.19 18.86 -15.22
C GLU A 32 -16.57 20.19 -14.55
N PRO A 33 -17.04 21.19 -15.32
CA PRO A 33 -17.36 22.52 -14.81
C PRO A 33 -18.63 22.51 -13.95
N THR A 34 -18.50 22.93 -12.70
CA THR A 34 -19.61 23.08 -11.76
C THR A 34 -20.52 24.26 -12.15
N VAL A 35 -21.79 23.95 -12.43
CA VAL A 35 -22.88 24.94 -12.49
C VAL A 35 -23.23 25.37 -11.06
N GLY A 36 -23.14 26.67 -10.80
CA GLY A 36 -23.40 27.26 -9.48
C GLY A 36 -24.87 27.20 -9.09
N VAL A 37 -25.15 26.64 -7.90
CA VAL A 37 -26.45 26.76 -7.22
C VAL A 37 -26.23 27.55 -5.95
N ASP A 38 -26.92 28.68 -5.88
CA ASP A 38 -26.95 29.62 -4.76
C ASP A 38 -27.93 29.09 -3.69
N VAL A 39 -27.44 28.81 -2.48
CA VAL A 39 -28.28 28.34 -1.36
C VAL A 39 -28.25 29.36 -0.24
N ARG A 40 -29.34 30.14 -0.15
CA ARG A 40 -29.66 31.00 0.99
C ARG A 40 -30.04 30.14 2.20
N ALA A 41 -29.38 30.40 3.32
CA ALA A 41 -29.66 29.81 4.62
C ALA A 41 -30.95 30.38 5.26
N ALA A 42 -31.76 29.51 5.86
CA ALA A 42 -32.81 29.87 6.82
C ALA A 42 -32.51 29.20 8.19
N PRO A 43 -32.84 29.84 9.31
CA PRO A 43 -32.53 29.34 10.65
C PRO A 43 -33.53 28.26 11.13
N ILE A 44 -33.01 27.23 11.78
CA ILE A 44 -33.79 26.15 12.42
C ILE A 44 -33.87 26.41 13.94
N PRO A 45 -35.05 26.28 14.57
CA PRO A 45 -35.20 26.39 16.03
C PRO A 45 -34.82 25.08 16.74
N VAL A 46 -34.14 25.21 17.88
CA VAL A 46 -33.72 24.11 18.76
C VAL A 46 -34.85 23.77 19.73
N ALA A 47 -35.36 22.54 19.68
CA ALA A 47 -36.15 21.94 20.74
C ALA A 47 -35.39 20.71 21.28
N ILE A 48 -35.10 20.73 22.58
CA ILE A 48 -34.42 19.66 23.31
C ILE A 48 -35.49 18.66 23.76
N GLU A 49 -35.48 17.45 23.19
CA GLU A 49 -36.33 16.36 23.66
C GLU A 49 -35.48 15.19 24.16
N LYS A 50 -35.76 14.80 25.41
CA LYS A 50 -35.04 13.82 26.20
C LYS A 50 -35.60 12.42 25.88
N ARG A 51 -34.91 11.62 25.07
CA ARG A 51 -35.25 10.20 24.86
C ARG A 51 -34.21 9.27 25.46
N SER A 52 -34.64 8.59 26.52
CA SER A 52 -34.05 7.34 27.00
C SER A 52 -34.55 6.21 26.11
N SER A 53 -33.66 5.37 25.58
CA SER A 53 -34.03 4.11 24.93
C SER A 53 -32.89 3.11 25.09
N HIS A 54 -33.18 2.03 25.81
CA HIS A 54 -32.35 0.83 25.90
C HIS A 54 -32.13 0.22 24.51
N ALA A 55 -30.88 0.05 24.12
CA ALA A 55 -30.51 -0.71 22.92
C ALA A 55 -30.06 -2.12 23.35
N SER A 56 -30.75 -3.13 22.83
CA SER A 56 -30.31 -4.53 22.84
C SER A 56 -29.06 -4.69 21.97
N PRO A 57 -28.13 -5.59 22.34
CA PRO A 57 -26.90 -5.80 21.58
C PRO A 57 -27.21 -6.54 20.27
N ALA A 58 -26.77 -5.94 19.15
CA ALA A 58 -26.74 -6.60 17.85
C ALA A 58 -25.60 -7.65 17.83
N THR A 59 -25.97 -8.90 17.61
CA THR A 59 -25.06 -10.03 17.42
C THR A 59 -24.33 -9.86 16.08
N ASN A 60 -23.04 -9.55 16.11
CA ASN A 60 -22.17 -9.53 14.93
C ASN A 60 -21.81 -10.97 14.54
N PRO A 61 -22.23 -11.49 13.37
CA PRO A 61 -21.98 -12.88 12.98
C PRO A 61 -20.57 -13.14 12.41
N LEU A 62 -19.57 -12.33 12.76
CA LEU A 62 -18.20 -12.42 12.24
C LEU A 62 -17.14 -12.78 13.30
N ALA A 63 -17.54 -13.12 14.53
CA ALA A 63 -16.60 -13.27 15.64
C ALA A 63 -16.19 -14.73 15.97
N GLU A 64 -16.74 -15.75 15.31
CA GLU A 64 -16.44 -17.16 15.63
C GLU A 64 -15.95 -17.95 14.41
N SER A 65 -14.66 -17.82 14.13
CA SER A 65 -13.87 -18.85 13.46
C SER A 65 -12.45 -18.77 14.01
N GLY A 66 -12.19 -19.68 14.95
CA GLY A 66 -11.02 -19.68 15.80
C GLY A 66 -9.72 -20.07 15.10
N SER A 67 -8.64 -19.42 15.55
CA SER A 67 -7.42 -20.08 16.07
C SER A 67 -6.66 -21.05 15.16
N GLY A 68 -6.61 -20.77 13.86
CA GLY A 68 -5.72 -21.43 12.90
C GLY A 68 -4.96 -20.46 11.98
N LEU A 69 -4.83 -19.19 12.37
CA LEU A 69 -4.15 -18.13 11.59
C LEU A 69 -2.62 -18.17 11.70
N ASP A 70 -2.07 -19.19 12.36
CA ASP A 70 -0.67 -19.26 12.74
C ASP A 70 0.25 -19.64 11.57
N SER A 71 1.33 -18.86 11.38
CA SER A 71 2.52 -19.15 10.57
C SER A 71 2.37 -19.16 9.03
N SER A 72 1.22 -19.55 8.48
CA SER A 72 1.09 -19.80 7.03
C SER A 72 1.20 -18.52 6.18
N GLY A 73 0.65 -17.40 6.64
CA GLY A 73 0.75 -16.10 5.96
C GLY A 73 2.20 -15.60 5.90
N THR A 74 2.92 -15.68 7.02
CA THR A 74 4.33 -15.30 7.10
C THR A 74 5.21 -16.20 6.21
N ALA A 75 4.96 -17.51 6.17
CA ALA A 75 5.69 -18.43 5.31
C ALA A 75 5.48 -18.14 3.82
N LEU A 76 4.23 -17.90 3.39
CA LEU A 76 3.91 -17.52 2.01
C LEU A 76 4.51 -16.16 1.64
N SER A 77 4.49 -15.19 2.56
CA SER A 77 5.14 -13.89 2.39
C SER A 77 6.65 -14.06 2.13
N VAL A 78 7.34 -14.82 2.99
CA VAL A 78 8.77 -15.10 2.83
C VAL A 78 9.04 -15.81 1.51
N GLU A 79 8.25 -16.83 1.15
CA GLU A 79 8.37 -17.52 -0.14
C GLU A 79 8.22 -16.52 -1.30
N PHE A 80 7.18 -15.69 -1.30
CA PHE A 80 6.96 -14.69 -2.33
C PHE A 80 8.10 -13.67 -2.43
N HIS A 81 8.59 -13.13 -1.31
CA HIS A 81 9.62 -12.08 -1.34
C HIS A 81 11.01 -12.62 -1.71
N THR A 82 11.29 -13.88 -1.41
CA THR A 82 12.58 -14.52 -1.70
C THR A 82 12.60 -15.34 -2.98
N ALA A 83 11.45 -15.60 -3.61
CA ALA A 83 11.35 -16.40 -4.82
C ALA A 83 12.19 -15.82 -5.97
N PRO A 84 13.21 -16.55 -6.47
CA PRO A 84 13.99 -16.13 -7.63
C PRO A 84 13.24 -16.29 -8.96
N ASP A 85 12.19 -17.13 -8.98
CA ASP A 85 11.32 -17.38 -10.13
C ASP A 85 9.86 -17.09 -9.74
N LEU A 86 9.36 -15.91 -10.13
CA LEU A 86 7.97 -15.53 -9.87
C LEU A 86 6.98 -16.26 -10.78
N ARG A 87 7.39 -16.80 -11.92
CA ARG A 87 6.50 -17.58 -12.78
C ARG A 87 6.19 -18.93 -12.14
N GLY A 88 7.22 -19.63 -11.65
CA GLY A 88 7.06 -20.85 -10.86
C GLY A 88 6.18 -20.63 -9.63
N PHE A 89 6.40 -19.52 -8.91
CA PHE A 89 5.56 -19.12 -7.78
C PHE A 89 4.09 -18.94 -8.21
N VAL A 90 3.81 -18.16 -9.26
CA VAL A 90 2.44 -17.91 -9.75
C VAL A 90 1.75 -19.22 -10.12
N LEU A 91 2.41 -20.13 -10.85
CA LEU A 91 1.84 -21.42 -11.25
C LEU A 91 1.40 -22.29 -10.06
N LYS A 92 2.10 -22.19 -8.93
CA LYS A 92 1.74 -22.84 -7.67
C LYS A 92 0.60 -22.10 -6.97
N ALA A 93 0.73 -20.77 -6.87
CA ALA A 93 -0.11 -19.90 -6.04
C ALA A 93 -1.45 -19.51 -6.69
N SER A 94 -1.62 -19.74 -8.00
CA SER A 94 -2.87 -19.47 -8.75
C SER A 94 -3.78 -20.69 -8.93
N ARG A 95 -3.40 -21.87 -8.41
CA ARG A 95 -4.21 -23.10 -8.53
C ARG A 95 -5.60 -22.91 -7.93
N PRO A 96 -6.65 -23.59 -8.43
CA PRO A 96 -8.00 -23.49 -7.86
C PRO A 96 -8.06 -23.78 -6.35
N SER A 97 -7.25 -24.73 -5.89
CA SER A 97 -7.13 -25.15 -4.49
C SER A 97 -6.18 -24.29 -3.64
N ALA A 98 -5.58 -23.23 -4.21
CA ALA A 98 -4.68 -22.35 -3.47
C ALA A 98 -5.45 -21.51 -2.44
N SER A 99 -4.77 -21.16 -1.34
CA SER A 99 -5.34 -20.30 -0.30
C SER A 99 -5.60 -18.88 -0.81
N ALA A 100 -6.41 -18.12 -0.06
CA ALA A 100 -6.68 -16.72 -0.34
C ALA A 100 -5.40 -15.88 -0.47
N ASP A 101 -4.46 -16.06 0.48
CA ASP A 101 -3.20 -15.32 0.49
C ASP A 101 -2.28 -15.73 -0.65
N ALA A 102 -2.22 -17.02 -1.00
CA ALA A 102 -1.47 -17.46 -2.17
C ALA A 102 -1.98 -16.79 -3.45
N LYS A 103 -3.31 -16.71 -3.63
CA LYS A 103 -3.90 -15.99 -4.78
C LYS A 103 -3.63 -14.48 -4.72
N ALA A 104 -3.63 -13.88 -3.54
CA ALA A 104 -3.28 -12.46 -3.37
C ALA A 104 -1.82 -12.19 -3.80
N TYR A 105 -0.88 -13.02 -3.35
CA TYR A 105 0.52 -12.92 -3.77
C TYR A 105 0.72 -13.26 -5.25
N ALA A 106 -0.03 -14.21 -5.82
CA ALA A 106 0.00 -14.49 -7.24
C ALA A 106 -0.43 -13.26 -8.06
N SER A 107 -1.50 -12.57 -7.65
CA SER A 107 -1.93 -11.29 -8.25
C SER A 107 -0.82 -10.23 -8.16
N GLN A 108 -0.12 -10.12 -7.03
CA GLN A 108 1.00 -9.17 -6.88
C GLN A 108 2.19 -9.53 -7.77
N ALA A 109 2.58 -10.80 -7.85
CA ALA A 109 3.63 -11.29 -8.74
C ALA A 109 3.32 -10.96 -10.21
N LEU A 110 2.08 -11.23 -10.65
CA LEU A 110 1.63 -10.89 -12.00
C LEU A 110 1.65 -9.38 -12.27
N ARG A 111 1.27 -8.54 -11.30
CA ARG A 111 1.39 -7.07 -11.41
C ARG A 111 2.84 -6.62 -11.54
N ALA A 112 3.74 -7.20 -10.76
CA ALA A 112 5.17 -6.86 -10.79
C ALA A 112 5.82 -7.24 -12.14
N CYS A 113 5.37 -8.32 -12.77
CA CYS A 113 5.95 -8.86 -13.99
C CYS A 113 5.25 -8.44 -15.29
N ILE A 114 4.20 -7.61 -15.23
CA ILE A 114 3.40 -7.26 -16.41
C ILE A 114 4.21 -6.55 -17.51
N GLU A 115 5.13 -5.66 -17.15
CA GLU A 115 5.98 -4.96 -18.13
C GLU A 115 6.94 -5.94 -18.83
N VAL A 116 7.52 -6.88 -18.08
CA VAL A 116 8.35 -7.95 -18.65
C VAL A 116 7.54 -8.85 -19.57
N SER A 117 6.27 -9.14 -19.22
CA SER A 117 5.40 -9.99 -20.04
C SER A 117 5.10 -9.43 -21.43
N ASN A 118 5.05 -8.10 -21.55
CA ASN A 118 4.83 -7.39 -22.81
C ASN A 118 6.14 -7.05 -23.54
N SER A 119 7.29 -7.44 -22.99
CA SER A 119 8.61 -7.08 -23.48
C SER A 119 9.63 -8.17 -23.12
N SER A 120 10.80 -7.77 -22.59
CA SER A 120 11.80 -8.66 -22.01
C SER A 120 12.44 -8.03 -20.77
N VAL A 121 13.02 -8.85 -19.90
CA VAL A 121 13.79 -8.39 -18.73
C VAL A 121 14.84 -7.35 -19.14
N ASP A 122 15.63 -7.66 -20.18
CA ASP A 122 16.69 -6.77 -20.67
C ASP A 122 16.14 -5.43 -21.20
N SER A 123 14.97 -5.45 -21.85
CA SER A 123 14.33 -4.23 -22.35
C SER A 123 13.82 -3.37 -21.19
N VAL A 124 13.21 -3.98 -20.17
CA VAL A 124 12.70 -3.26 -19.00
C VAL A 124 13.85 -2.65 -18.19
N ILE A 125 14.94 -3.40 -17.95
CA ILE A 125 16.15 -2.90 -17.28
C ILE A 125 16.79 -1.75 -18.05
N ARG A 126 16.89 -1.87 -19.39
CA ARG A 126 17.43 -0.81 -20.24
C ARG A 126 16.58 0.46 -20.19
N ALA A 127 15.25 0.32 -20.27
CA ALA A 127 14.33 1.45 -20.18
C ALA A 127 14.47 2.17 -18.82
N PHE A 128 14.57 1.41 -17.73
CA PHE A 128 14.83 1.98 -16.41
C PHE A 128 16.17 2.72 -16.39
N SER A 129 17.25 2.11 -16.86
CA SER A 129 18.57 2.76 -16.95
C SER A 129 18.55 4.08 -17.73
N GLN A 130 17.75 4.18 -18.80
CA GLN A 130 17.62 5.39 -19.62
C GLN A 130 16.77 6.47 -18.95
N SER A 131 15.92 6.09 -17.99
CA SER A 131 15.11 7.02 -17.19
C SER A 131 15.88 7.67 -16.05
N LEU A 132 17.06 7.14 -15.69
CA LEU A 132 17.86 7.63 -14.57
C LEU A 132 18.54 8.97 -14.90
N PRO A 133 18.58 9.94 -13.96
CA PRO A 133 19.29 11.20 -14.17
C PRO A 133 20.81 10.98 -14.34
N ASN A 134 21.42 11.55 -15.37
CA ASN A 134 22.84 11.28 -15.71
C ASN A 134 23.86 11.55 -14.59
N ALA A 135 23.59 12.49 -13.67
CA ALA A 135 24.52 12.92 -12.62
C ALA A 135 24.18 12.38 -11.21
N ASP A 136 23.27 11.40 -11.11
CA ASP A 136 22.88 10.82 -9.82
C ASP A 136 23.92 9.79 -9.35
N PRO A 137 24.60 10.01 -8.20
CA PRO A 137 25.65 9.12 -7.71
C PRO A 137 25.13 7.72 -7.34
N ASN A 138 23.83 7.57 -7.11
CA ASN A 138 23.23 6.31 -6.70
C ASN A 138 22.75 5.45 -7.89
N ASN A 139 22.91 5.91 -9.14
CA ASN A 139 22.39 5.21 -10.32
C ASN A 139 22.83 3.74 -10.41
N ALA A 140 24.10 3.45 -10.09
CA ALA A 140 24.61 2.08 -10.12
C ALA A 140 23.88 1.17 -9.12
N ILE A 141 23.60 1.67 -7.91
CA ILE A 141 22.88 0.92 -6.87
C ILE A 141 21.41 0.75 -7.29
N ARG A 142 20.77 1.82 -7.76
CA ARG A 142 19.38 1.79 -8.22
C ARG A 142 19.18 0.81 -9.36
N LEU A 143 20.05 0.85 -10.38
CA LEU A 143 20.00 -0.07 -11.51
C LEU A 143 20.20 -1.52 -11.07
N ARG A 144 21.16 -1.78 -10.17
CA ARG A 144 21.40 -3.13 -9.64
C ARG A 144 20.18 -3.69 -8.90
N LEU A 145 19.59 -2.91 -8.00
CA LEU A 145 18.41 -3.35 -7.22
C LEU A 145 17.18 -3.52 -8.12
N PHE A 146 16.97 -2.61 -9.08
CA PHE A 146 15.90 -2.73 -10.06
C PHE A 146 16.08 -3.98 -10.93
N ALA A 147 17.29 -4.23 -11.41
CA ALA A 147 17.62 -5.43 -12.17
C ALA A 147 17.34 -6.69 -11.34
N GLN A 148 17.86 -6.78 -10.10
CA GLN A 148 17.62 -7.91 -9.21
C GLN A 148 16.13 -8.22 -9.02
N SER A 149 15.29 -7.20 -8.87
CA SER A 149 13.83 -7.38 -8.77
C SER A 149 13.22 -7.86 -10.09
N THR A 150 13.63 -7.26 -11.22
CA THR A 150 13.10 -7.55 -12.55
C THR A 150 13.49 -8.94 -13.07
N GLU A 151 14.70 -9.39 -12.74
CA GLU A 151 15.24 -10.72 -13.09
C GLU A 151 14.33 -11.86 -12.58
N ARG A 152 13.60 -11.63 -11.49
CA ARG A 152 12.66 -12.61 -10.92
C ARG A 152 11.45 -12.88 -11.83
N CYS A 153 11.22 -12.01 -12.81
CA CYS A 153 10.15 -12.11 -13.79
C CYS A 153 10.56 -12.86 -15.06
N ARG A 154 11.77 -13.45 -15.13
CA ARG A 154 12.13 -14.33 -16.24
C ARG A 154 11.11 -15.48 -16.39
N GLY A 155 10.87 -15.86 -17.64
CA GLY A 155 9.85 -16.83 -18.05
C GLY A 155 8.50 -16.21 -18.41
N PHE A 156 8.25 -14.94 -18.06
CA PHE A 156 7.04 -14.23 -18.52
C PHE A 156 7.22 -13.59 -19.91
N GLU A 157 8.44 -13.49 -20.45
CA GLU A 157 8.70 -12.85 -21.73
C GLU A 157 7.90 -13.49 -22.87
N GLY A 158 7.26 -12.66 -23.69
CA GLY A 158 6.44 -13.12 -24.81
C GLY A 158 5.14 -13.84 -24.40
N HIS A 159 4.79 -13.84 -23.11
CA HIS A 159 3.55 -14.40 -22.58
C HIS A 159 2.75 -13.29 -21.88
N PRO A 160 2.00 -12.46 -22.63
CA PRO A 160 1.30 -11.32 -22.08
C PRO A 160 0.43 -11.72 -20.88
N ILE A 161 0.64 -11.07 -19.74
CA ILE A 161 -0.19 -11.26 -18.56
C ILE A 161 -1.50 -10.50 -18.75
N ALA A 162 -2.61 -11.25 -18.74
CA ALA A 162 -3.93 -10.67 -18.90
C ALA A 162 -4.37 -9.91 -17.64
N ARG A 163 -4.88 -8.68 -17.80
CA ARG A 163 -5.26 -7.79 -16.67
C ARG A 163 -6.49 -8.32 -15.91
N ASP A 164 -7.36 -9.04 -16.61
CA ASP A 164 -8.52 -9.75 -16.06
C ASP A 164 -8.07 -10.87 -15.11
N GLU A 165 -7.00 -11.59 -15.41
CA GLU A 165 -6.44 -12.63 -14.54
C GLU A 165 -5.94 -12.06 -13.21
N ILE A 166 -5.20 -10.94 -13.26
CA ILE A 166 -4.78 -10.21 -12.06
C ILE A 166 -6.01 -9.81 -11.22
N THR A 167 -7.03 -9.27 -11.89
CA THR A 167 -8.26 -8.81 -11.24
C THR A 167 -9.03 -9.97 -10.62
N ARG A 168 -9.13 -11.09 -11.35
CA ARG A 168 -9.81 -12.32 -10.90
C ARG A 168 -9.15 -12.87 -9.65
N LEU A 169 -7.84 -13.09 -9.66
CA LEU A 169 -7.10 -13.61 -8.50
C LEU A 169 -7.22 -12.69 -7.29
N SER A 170 -7.11 -11.37 -7.51
CA SER A 170 -7.28 -10.37 -6.45
C SER A 170 -8.69 -10.39 -5.85
N ASN A 171 -9.71 -10.54 -6.69
CA ASN A 171 -11.11 -10.58 -6.24
C ASN A 171 -11.42 -11.88 -5.50
N GLU A 172 -10.98 -13.02 -6.01
CA GLU A 172 -11.12 -14.32 -5.34
C GLU A 172 -10.46 -14.28 -3.96
N ALA A 173 -9.22 -13.79 -3.87
CA ALA A 173 -8.52 -13.64 -2.61
C ALA A 173 -9.26 -12.73 -1.61
N ALA A 174 -9.77 -11.58 -2.07
CA ALA A 174 -10.54 -10.67 -1.23
C ALA A 174 -11.87 -11.28 -0.75
N THR A 175 -12.59 -11.98 -1.62
CA THR A 175 -13.84 -12.70 -1.27
C THR A 175 -13.57 -13.80 -0.25
N GLN A 176 -12.40 -14.44 -0.32
CA GLN A 176 -11.97 -15.45 0.65
C GLN A 176 -11.35 -14.85 1.93
N GLY A 177 -11.31 -13.52 2.07
CA GLY A 177 -10.88 -12.84 3.29
C GLY A 177 -9.37 -12.60 3.41
N SER A 178 -8.59 -12.70 2.34
CA SER A 178 -7.15 -12.36 2.39
C SER A 178 -6.95 -10.89 2.80
N PRO A 179 -6.24 -10.61 3.92
CA PRO A 179 -5.96 -9.25 4.36
C PRO A 179 -5.22 -8.43 3.29
N LEU A 180 -4.29 -9.07 2.58
CA LEU A 180 -3.50 -8.45 1.51
C LEU A 180 -4.38 -7.99 0.34
N ALA A 181 -5.32 -8.84 -0.09
CA ALA A 181 -6.24 -8.51 -1.17
C ALA A 181 -7.30 -7.48 -0.75
N LEU A 182 -7.75 -7.52 0.51
CA LEU A 182 -8.64 -6.51 1.07
C LEU A 182 -7.98 -5.13 1.13
N ALA A 183 -6.70 -5.05 1.51
CA ALA A 183 -5.94 -3.80 1.56
C ALA A 183 -5.91 -3.08 0.20
N ALA A 184 -5.75 -3.85 -0.89
CA ALA A 184 -5.75 -3.31 -2.26
C ALA A 184 -7.10 -2.70 -2.69
N ARG A 185 -8.19 -2.95 -1.95
CA ARG A 185 -9.55 -2.49 -2.26
C ARG A 185 -10.05 -1.36 -1.35
N LEU A 186 -9.25 -0.89 -0.40
CA LEU A 186 -9.70 0.10 0.60
C LEU A 186 -10.27 1.39 -0.03
N PHE A 187 -9.62 1.93 -1.07
CA PHE A 187 -10.11 3.12 -1.77
C PHE A 187 -11.40 2.89 -2.55
N GLU A 188 -11.52 1.74 -3.24
CA GLU A 188 -12.76 1.34 -3.91
C GLU A 188 -13.89 1.19 -2.89
N MET A 189 -13.58 0.59 -1.75
CA MET A 189 -14.54 0.37 -0.67
C MET A 189 -15.02 1.68 -0.05
N GLU A 190 -14.12 2.63 0.22
CA GLU A 190 -14.54 3.95 0.71
C GLU A 190 -15.46 4.63 -0.31
N ARG A 191 -15.11 4.60 -1.60
CA ARG A 191 -15.91 5.20 -2.67
C ARG A 191 -17.31 4.60 -2.78
N THR A 192 -17.44 3.29 -2.55
CA THR A 192 -18.70 2.54 -2.80
C THR A 192 -19.54 2.32 -1.55
N LYS A 193 -18.92 2.22 -0.38
CA LYS A 193 -19.57 1.88 0.90
C LYS A 193 -19.34 2.92 1.99
N GLY A 194 -18.53 3.94 1.74
CA GLY A 194 -18.20 4.99 2.70
C GLY A 194 -16.96 4.67 3.55
N ARG A 195 -16.44 5.71 4.19
CA ARG A 195 -15.20 5.67 4.98
C ARG A 195 -15.27 4.70 6.14
N ASP A 196 -16.36 4.70 6.89
CA ASP A 196 -16.50 3.84 8.08
C ASP A 196 -16.40 2.36 7.72
N ALA A 197 -16.99 1.95 6.60
CA ALA A 197 -16.88 0.58 6.10
C ALA A 197 -15.45 0.20 5.72
N ALA A 198 -14.72 1.10 5.04
CA ALA A 198 -13.32 0.87 4.70
C ALA A 198 -12.43 0.86 5.95
N THR A 199 -12.65 1.73 6.93
CA THR A 199 -11.93 1.73 8.22
C THR A 199 -12.19 0.44 9.00
N ALA A 200 -13.42 -0.10 9.01
CA ALA A 200 -13.70 -1.40 9.62
C ALA A 200 -12.91 -2.54 8.96
N VAL A 201 -12.68 -2.47 7.64
CA VAL A 201 -11.81 -3.43 6.95
C VAL A 201 -10.34 -3.24 7.30
N VAL A 202 -9.88 -2.01 7.51
CA VAL A 202 -8.53 -1.75 8.05
C VAL A 202 -8.36 -2.43 9.41
N GLU A 203 -9.32 -2.27 10.33
CA GLU A 203 -9.28 -2.95 11.64
C GLU A 203 -9.17 -4.48 11.49
N GLY A 204 -9.94 -5.06 10.55
CA GLY A 204 -9.88 -6.48 10.23
C GLY A 204 -8.50 -6.92 9.68
N ILE A 205 -7.92 -6.13 8.78
CA ILE A 205 -6.56 -6.37 8.24
C ILE A 205 -5.53 -6.30 9.38
N TRP A 206 -5.61 -5.30 10.25
CA TRP A 206 -4.65 -5.12 11.35
C TRP A 206 -4.78 -6.19 12.42
N SER A 207 -5.97 -6.78 12.57
CA SER A 207 -6.22 -7.95 13.42
C SER A 207 -5.58 -9.24 12.91
N SER A 208 -5.13 -9.28 11.65
CA SER A 208 -4.38 -10.44 11.12
C SER A 208 -2.94 -10.49 11.61
N GLU A 209 -2.42 -9.38 12.15
CA GLU A 209 -1.04 -9.24 12.63
C GLU A 209 0.05 -9.51 11.56
N ASP A 210 -0.32 -9.66 10.27
CA ASP A 210 0.63 -9.77 9.17
C ASP A 210 1.20 -8.39 8.82
N PRO A 211 2.50 -8.13 9.06
CA PRO A 211 3.08 -6.82 8.81
C PRO A 211 3.02 -6.41 7.34
N ASN A 212 3.02 -7.37 6.40
CA ASN A 212 2.96 -7.07 4.97
C ASN A 212 1.56 -6.62 4.56
N ALA A 213 0.51 -7.29 5.03
CA ALA A 213 -0.87 -6.87 4.81
C ALA A 213 -1.14 -5.50 5.44
N ILE A 214 -0.66 -5.25 6.66
CA ILE A 214 -0.80 -3.96 7.33
C ILE A 214 -0.08 -2.86 6.54
N LEU A 215 1.14 -3.13 6.06
CA LEU A 215 1.91 -2.17 5.24
C LEU A 215 1.15 -1.76 3.97
N GLN A 216 0.38 -2.65 3.34
CA GLN A 216 -0.44 -2.30 2.18
C GLN A 216 -1.53 -1.26 2.49
N THR A 217 -1.93 -1.14 3.76
CA THR A 217 -2.91 -0.12 4.19
C THR A 217 -2.31 1.28 4.32
N LEU A 218 -0.97 1.41 4.31
CA LEU A 218 -0.23 2.66 4.59
C LEU A 218 -0.78 3.86 3.82
N SER A 219 -0.97 3.70 2.50
CA SER A 219 -1.45 4.78 1.63
C SER A 219 -2.85 5.28 1.99
N TYR A 220 -3.70 4.39 2.51
CA TYR A 220 -5.05 4.70 2.94
C TYR A 220 -5.05 5.35 4.33
N VAL A 221 -4.35 4.74 5.30
CA VAL A 221 -4.40 5.16 6.72
C VAL A 221 -3.66 6.46 7.02
N GLN A 222 -2.71 6.84 6.17
CA GLN A 222 -2.00 8.11 6.31
C GLN A 222 -2.85 9.33 5.89
N ARG A 223 -4.05 9.12 5.34
CA ARG A 223 -4.96 10.20 4.95
C ARG A 223 -5.56 10.87 6.18
N PRO A 224 -5.79 12.20 6.12
CA PRO A 224 -6.42 12.93 7.22
C PRO A 224 -7.73 12.28 7.67
N GLY A 225 -7.87 12.12 8.99
CA GLY A 225 -9.08 11.60 9.63
C GLY A 225 -9.30 10.09 9.51
N VAL A 226 -8.35 9.30 8.98
CA VAL A 226 -8.42 7.83 9.08
C VAL A 226 -7.83 7.38 10.42
N LEU A 227 -6.56 7.71 10.66
CA LEU A 227 -5.93 7.54 11.96
C LEU A 227 -6.18 8.76 12.85
N ALA A 228 -6.47 8.51 14.12
CA ALA A 228 -6.81 9.49 15.16
C ALA A 228 -5.71 9.62 16.22
N ILE A 229 -4.47 9.37 15.82
CA ILE A 229 -3.30 9.43 16.70
C ILE A 229 -2.91 10.91 16.86
N GLY A 230 -2.71 11.38 18.09
CA GLY A 230 -2.33 12.78 18.38
C GLY A 230 -3.44 13.66 18.97
N GLY A 231 -4.69 13.19 18.97
CA GLY A 231 -5.83 13.89 19.56
C GLY A 231 -6.48 14.95 18.64
N PRO A 232 -7.57 15.60 19.10
CA PRO A 232 -8.30 16.57 18.30
C PRO A 232 -7.44 17.78 17.92
N GLY A 233 -7.34 18.10 16.63
CA GLY A 233 -6.59 19.26 16.14
C GLY A 233 -5.11 19.00 15.87
N ASP A 234 -4.62 17.77 16.09
CA ASP A 234 -3.30 17.38 15.60
C ASP A 234 -3.35 17.21 14.07
N SER A 235 -3.11 18.31 13.36
CA SER A 235 -3.01 18.32 11.90
C SER A 235 -1.64 17.85 11.41
N ARG A 236 -0.76 17.37 12.30
CA ARG A 236 0.57 16.93 11.91
C ARG A 236 0.45 15.74 10.97
N THR A 237 1.23 15.86 9.92
CA THR A 237 0.99 15.30 8.60
C THR A 237 1.26 13.80 8.50
N SER A 238 0.66 13.22 7.46
CA SER A 238 0.93 11.89 6.88
C SER A 238 2.34 11.30 7.07
N PRO A 239 3.47 12.04 6.96
CA PRO A 239 4.81 11.47 7.08
C PRO A 239 5.19 10.96 8.47
N VAL A 240 4.82 11.66 9.56
CA VAL A 240 5.17 11.22 10.93
C VAL A 240 4.41 9.96 11.28
N ILE A 241 3.11 9.93 10.97
CA ILE A 241 2.24 8.76 11.16
C ILE A 241 2.70 7.59 10.28
N GLY A 242 2.97 7.85 9.00
CA GLY A 242 3.43 6.82 8.06
C GLY A 242 4.78 6.22 8.49
N GLY A 243 5.73 7.06 8.91
CA GLY A 243 7.00 6.62 9.46
C GLY A 243 6.82 5.81 10.75
N ALA A 244 5.99 6.28 11.68
CA ALA A 244 5.69 5.58 12.92
C ALA A 244 5.07 4.20 12.67
N LEU A 245 4.15 4.09 11.71
CA LEU A 245 3.54 2.83 11.31
C LEU A 245 4.59 1.87 10.76
N VAL A 246 5.42 2.29 9.80
CA VAL A 246 6.45 1.43 9.22
C VAL A 246 7.41 0.92 10.30
N LEU A 247 7.88 1.79 11.21
CA LEU A 247 8.75 1.38 12.32
C LEU A 247 8.08 0.40 13.29
N ALA A 248 6.78 0.59 13.57
CA ALA A 248 6.01 -0.34 14.38
C ALA A 248 5.87 -1.70 13.68
N LEU A 249 5.76 -1.74 12.35
CA LEU A 249 5.75 -2.98 11.58
C LEU A 249 7.11 -3.68 11.58
N CYS A 250 8.22 -2.92 11.58
CA CYS A 250 9.55 -3.49 11.81
C CYS A 250 9.63 -4.21 13.18
N ASP A 251 9.06 -3.60 14.23
CA ASP A 251 8.97 -4.21 15.58
C ASP A 251 8.08 -5.46 15.62
N LEU A 252 7.26 -5.66 14.59
CA LEU A 252 6.34 -6.79 14.43
C LEU A 252 6.84 -7.82 13.39
N GLY A 253 8.06 -7.67 12.89
CA GLY A 253 8.71 -8.66 12.02
C GLY A 253 8.68 -8.36 10.53
N LEU A 254 8.28 -7.15 10.12
CA LEU A 254 8.54 -6.69 8.75
C LEU A 254 10.07 -6.62 8.51
N ASP A 255 10.54 -7.13 7.37
CA ASP A 255 11.96 -7.02 7.01
C ASP A 255 12.34 -5.58 6.64
N CYS A 256 12.87 -4.88 7.64
CA CYS A 256 13.37 -3.51 7.57
C CYS A 256 14.90 -3.44 7.48
N GLY A 257 15.57 -4.54 7.15
CA GLY A 257 17.01 -4.57 6.95
C GLY A 257 17.47 -3.89 5.65
N PRO A 258 18.78 -3.68 5.45
CA PRO A 258 19.34 -3.06 4.24
C PRO A 258 18.96 -3.75 2.92
N ALA A 259 18.72 -5.07 2.98
CA ALA A 259 18.29 -5.88 1.85
C ALA A 259 16.75 -6.04 1.77
N GLY A 260 16.02 -5.51 2.75
CA GLY A 260 14.57 -5.64 2.85
C GLY A 260 13.85 -4.92 1.72
N GLN A 261 12.65 -5.42 1.39
CA GLN A 261 11.89 -4.90 0.26
C GLN A 261 11.57 -3.41 0.38
N TYR A 262 11.30 -2.94 1.60
CA TYR A 262 10.96 -1.54 1.84
C TYR A 262 12.10 -0.58 1.47
N LEU A 263 13.33 -0.86 1.92
CA LEU A 263 14.49 -0.02 1.60
C LEU A 263 14.92 -0.16 0.14
N THR A 264 14.85 -1.35 -0.43
CA THR A 264 15.18 -1.56 -1.85
C THR A 264 14.18 -0.83 -2.77
N ALA A 265 12.87 -0.87 -2.46
CA ALA A 265 11.85 -0.11 -3.17
C ALA A 265 12.04 1.42 -3.02
N THR A 266 12.39 1.88 -1.82
CA THR A 266 12.66 3.30 -1.55
C THR A 266 13.91 3.80 -2.28
N CYS A 267 15.00 3.02 -2.28
CA CYS A 267 16.22 3.38 -3.02
C CYS A 267 15.95 3.46 -4.53
N THR A 268 15.33 2.42 -5.11
CA THR A 268 15.06 2.37 -6.56
C THR A 268 14.17 3.53 -7.02
N SER A 269 13.12 3.85 -6.26
CA SER A 269 12.09 4.81 -6.66
C SER A 269 12.38 6.25 -6.22
N LEU A 270 12.89 6.46 -5.00
CA LEU A 270 13.05 7.78 -4.38
C LEU A 270 14.50 8.24 -4.27
N ASN A 271 15.45 7.46 -4.81
CA ASN A 271 16.88 7.77 -4.75
C ASN A 271 17.44 7.91 -3.31
N ARG A 272 16.89 7.15 -2.36
CA ARG A 272 17.35 7.10 -0.96
C ARG A 272 18.13 5.81 -0.70
N CYS A 273 19.33 5.73 -1.26
CA CYS A 273 20.12 4.48 -1.29
C CYS A 273 21.20 4.35 -0.21
N ASN A 274 21.62 5.47 0.39
CA ASN A 274 22.72 5.52 1.36
C ASN A 274 22.21 5.56 2.80
N VAL A 275 21.24 4.71 3.12
CA VAL A 275 20.67 4.57 4.46
C VAL A 275 20.93 3.14 4.96
N ALA A 276 21.41 2.99 6.18
CA ALA A 276 21.73 1.71 6.78
C ALA A 276 20.49 1.00 7.35
N SER A 277 19.41 1.73 7.61
CA SER A 277 18.18 1.18 8.17
C SER A 277 16.95 2.00 7.82
N VAL A 278 15.77 1.41 8.06
CA VAL A 278 14.49 2.12 7.97
C VAL A 278 14.39 3.23 9.02
N ASP A 279 14.94 3.02 10.23
CA ASP A 279 15.04 4.06 11.25
C ASP A 279 15.82 5.28 10.74
N GLU A 280 16.98 5.09 10.10
CA GLU A 280 17.77 6.19 9.53
C GLU A 280 17.00 6.91 8.40
N LEU A 281 16.38 6.15 7.51
CA LEU A 281 15.58 6.70 6.40
C LEU A 281 14.45 7.60 6.91
N ILE A 282 13.70 7.12 7.91
CA ILE A 282 12.57 7.85 8.48
C ILE A 282 13.08 9.02 9.32
N ALA A 283 14.08 8.82 10.19
CA ALA A 283 14.63 9.90 11.00
C ALA A 283 15.18 11.05 10.14
N GLY A 284 15.85 10.74 9.03
CA GLY A 284 16.34 11.75 8.08
C GLY A 284 15.25 12.49 7.30
N SER A 285 14.01 11.99 7.32
CA SER A 285 12.85 12.59 6.63
C SER A 285 11.93 13.37 7.57
N ILE A 286 12.19 13.34 8.89
CA ILE A 286 11.36 13.93 9.94
C ILE A 286 12.13 15.05 10.65
N SER A 287 11.45 16.14 11.00
CA SER A 287 12.07 17.27 11.70
C SER A 287 12.55 16.85 13.10
N ALA A 288 13.61 17.51 13.62
CA ALA A 288 14.10 17.24 14.98
C ALA A 288 13.00 17.42 16.05
N ARG A 289 12.06 18.36 15.82
CA ARG A 289 10.90 18.60 16.69
C ARG A 289 9.92 17.42 16.71
N ASP A 290 9.82 16.68 15.61
CA ASP A 290 8.83 15.61 15.45
C ASP A 290 9.38 14.23 15.82
N GLN A 291 10.68 14.09 16.14
CA GLN A 291 11.30 12.81 16.52
C GLN A 291 10.69 12.19 17.78
N GLU A 292 10.37 13.02 18.79
CA GLU A 292 9.67 12.55 19.99
C GLU A 292 8.25 12.06 19.65
N THR A 293 7.56 12.77 18.76
CA THR A 293 6.21 12.39 18.32
C THR A 293 6.23 11.09 17.51
N LEU A 294 7.20 10.92 16.61
CA LEU A 294 7.43 9.68 15.86
C LEU A 294 7.60 8.49 16.81
N THR A 295 8.45 8.65 17.84
CA THR A 295 8.70 7.60 18.85
C THR A 295 7.44 7.25 19.63
N ASN A 296 6.68 8.25 20.06
CA ASN A 296 5.42 8.04 20.77
C ASN A 296 4.38 7.35 19.89
N TYR A 297 4.23 7.76 18.62
CA TYR A 297 3.29 7.14 17.70
C TYR A 297 3.68 5.69 17.36
N ARG A 298 4.98 5.39 17.17
CA ARG A 298 5.46 4.01 16.97
C ARG A 298 5.03 3.11 18.13
N ALA A 299 5.21 3.57 19.37
CA ALA A 299 4.80 2.84 20.56
C ALA A 299 3.27 2.64 20.60
N VAL A 300 2.49 3.70 20.41
CA VAL A 300 1.01 3.61 20.40
C VAL A 300 0.50 2.64 19.34
N ILE A 301 1.02 2.71 18.11
CA ILE A 301 0.64 1.81 17.01
C ILE A 301 0.97 0.37 17.36
N ARG A 302 2.20 0.11 17.82
CA ARG A 302 2.65 -1.24 18.17
C ARG A 302 1.80 -1.86 19.28
N GLU A 303 1.57 -1.13 20.36
CA GLU A 303 0.75 -1.62 21.48
C GLU A 303 -0.72 -1.80 21.08
N ALA A 304 -1.26 -0.92 20.22
CA ALA A 304 -2.62 -1.06 19.72
C ALA A 304 -2.77 -2.29 18.82
N ILE A 305 -1.79 -2.62 17.97
CA ILE A 305 -1.80 -3.85 17.16
C ILE A 305 -1.73 -5.09 18.07
N ARG A 306 -0.75 -5.15 18.99
CA ARG A 306 -0.58 -6.30 19.90
C ARG A 306 -1.78 -6.51 20.83
N GLY A 307 -2.34 -5.42 21.36
CA GLY A 307 -3.48 -5.45 22.26
C GLY A 307 -4.84 -5.46 21.57
N ARG A 308 -4.87 -5.44 20.22
CA ARG A 308 -6.09 -5.27 19.39
C ARG A 308 -6.96 -4.11 19.85
N ASN A 309 -6.33 -3.02 20.30
CA ASN A 309 -6.99 -1.84 20.82
C ASN A 309 -7.19 -0.79 19.72
N TRP A 310 -8.14 -1.04 18.83
CA TRP A 310 -8.43 -0.16 17.68
C TRP A 310 -8.98 1.21 18.09
N THR A 311 -9.56 1.32 19.28
CA THR A 311 -10.04 2.61 19.81
C THR A 311 -8.92 3.62 20.08
N ALA A 312 -7.67 3.14 20.23
CA ALA A 312 -6.50 4.00 20.37
C ALA A 312 -6.03 4.61 19.03
N LEU A 313 -6.48 4.08 17.90
CA LEU A 313 -5.96 4.41 16.58
C LEU A 313 -7.00 5.01 15.64
N PHE A 314 -8.25 4.57 15.73
CA PHE A 314 -9.30 4.97 14.80
C PHE A 314 -10.33 5.84 15.49
N ASN A 315 -10.71 6.94 14.83
CA ASN A 315 -11.80 7.78 15.32
C ASN A 315 -13.11 7.07 15.00
N ARG A 316 -13.68 6.38 15.98
CA ARG A 316 -15.08 5.99 15.90
C ARG A 316 -15.88 7.24 16.20
N SER A 317 -16.50 7.82 15.18
CA SER A 317 -17.51 8.87 15.32
C SER A 317 -18.38 8.53 16.54
N ARG A 318 -18.33 9.35 17.59
CA ARG A 318 -19.37 9.38 18.61
C ARG A 318 -20.65 9.95 18.00
#